data_AF-A0A8J3FUH7-F1
#
_entry.id   AF-A0A8J3FUH7-F1
#
_cell.length_a   1.000
_cell.length_b   1.000
_cell.length_c   1.000
_cell.angle_alpha   90.00
_cell.angle_beta   90.00
_cell.angle_gamma   90.00
#
_symmetry.space_group_name_H-M   'P 1'
#
loop_
_entity.id
_entity.type
_entity.pdbx_description
1 polymer ?
#
loop_
_entity_poly.entity_id
_entity_poly.type
_entity_poly.pdbx_seq_one_letter_code
_entity_poly.pdbx_strand_id
1 'polypeptide(L)'
;MGLGTGFWSWLFGPRQRPVRGTVRPLPTDGRMQVVGESHYQPALALVADGRVTGSNLKEAIPAEALLVPEPHNPYDRRAVRVDLLTSFGRAVTVGYLARPDAARYQPVLLALQHRGEIGSCPARIMGGGDRYYGVHLHLAAPASLLGPETDVDAEPPRVLPAERTVVVTREEAHQDVLLPYQPKVPGDIVPVRLELGFCEISKGTYRGEQAVEVRLDGRRCGELTYAMTGRYARWVKQWAMDGPVLCEGYVRHEGQRGLQVELRLPEVS
;
A
#
# COMPACT_ATOMS: atom_id res chain seq x y z
N MET A 1 20.01 -47.19 29.11
CA MET A 1 20.49 -45.83 29.47
C MET A 1 21.13 -45.27 28.21
N GLY A 2 20.46 -44.49 27.33
CA GLY A 2 19.78 -43.20 27.55
C GLY A 2 20.84 -42.18 27.98
N LEU A 3 21.19 -41.09 27.30
CA LEU A 3 20.62 -40.17 26.29
C LEU A 3 21.81 -39.58 25.49
N GLY A 4 21.75 -38.80 24.41
CA GLY A 4 20.70 -38.03 23.77
C GLY A 4 21.34 -37.21 22.64
N THR A 5 20.98 -37.51 21.41
CA THR A 5 21.25 -36.68 20.22
C THR A 5 19.93 -36.07 19.79
N GLY A 6 19.79 -34.73 19.85
CA GLY A 6 18.61 -34.09 19.26
C GLY A 6 18.20 -32.70 19.74
N PHE A 7 19.01 -31.96 20.51
CA PHE A 7 18.56 -30.69 21.10
C PHE A 7 18.72 -29.43 20.22
N TRP A 8 19.09 -29.55 18.94
CA TRP A 8 19.46 -28.37 18.12
C TRP A 8 18.71 -28.18 16.79
N SER A 9 17.68 -28.97 16.45
CA SER A 9 16.96 -28.79 15.17
C SER A 9 15.68 -27.96 15.25
N TRP A 10 15.29 -27.44 16.43
CA TRP A 10 14.01 -26.74 16.65
C TRP A 10 14.13 -25.22 16.82
N LEU A 11 15.34 -24.66 16.82
CA LEU A 11 15.58 -23.22 16.91
C LEU A 11 15.51 -22.49 15.56
N PHE A 12 15.35 -23.24 14.47
CA PHE A 12 15.15 -22.68 13.14
C PHE A 12 13.89 -23.30 12.56
N GLY A 13 12.79 -22.53 12.57
CA GLY A 13 11.63 -22.83 11.74
C GLY A 13 12.04 -23.10 10.28
N PRO A 14 11.17 -23.70 9.46
CA PRO A 14 11.48 -24.07 8.08
C PRO A 14 12.22 -22.93 7.38
N ARG A 15 13.32 -23.25 6.67
CA ARG A 15 14.17 -22.32 5.90
C ARG A 15 13.30 -21.22 5.28
N GLN A 16 13.32 -20.04 5.89
CA GLN A 16 12.47 -18.92 5.48
C GLN A 16 12.87 -18.54 4.06
N ARG A 17 11.94 -18.73 3.10
CA ARG A 17 12.17 -18.28 1.74
C ARG A 17 12.07 -16.75 1.73
N PRO A 18 13.11 -16.04 1.27
CA PRO A 18 13.05 -14.59 1.18
C PRO A 18 11.88 -14.20 0.28
N VAL A 19 11.09 -13.24 0.77
CA VAL A 19 10.00 -12.63 0.03
C VAL A 19 10.62 -11.80 -1.10
N ARG A 20 10.26 -12.10 -2.35
CA ARG A 20 10.81 -11.44 -3.56
C ARG A 20 9.68 -10.84 -4.39
N GLY A 21 9.78 -9.55 -4.68
CA GLY A 21 8.82 -8.82 -5.51
C GLY A 21 8.53 -7.41 -4.98
N THR A 22 7.81 -6.63 -5.77
CA THR A 22 7.36 -5.28 -5.41
C THR A 22 6.21 -5.39 -4.40
N VAL A 23 6.34 -4.70 -3.27
CA VAL A 23 5.29 -4.70 -2.24
C VAL A 23 4.09 -3.88 -2.73
N ARG A 24 2.90 -4.48 -2.71
CA ARG A 24 1.64 -3.85 -3.09
C ARG A 24 0.69 -3.75 -1.88
N PRO A 25 0.36 -2.55 -1.43
CA PRO A 25 -0.69 -2.37 -0.43
C PRO A 25 -2.03 -2.92 -0.94
N LEU A 26 -2.69 -3.72 -0.11
CA LEU A 26 -4.01 -4.28 -0.37
C LEU A 26 -5.11 -3.46 0.34
N PRO A 27 -6.35 -3.46 -0.19
CA PRO A 27 -7.48 -2.79 0.47
C PRO A 27 -7.73 -3.33 1.88
N THR A 28 -8.20 -2.47 2.79
CA THR A 28 -8.13 -2.67 4.26
C THR A 28 -9.49 -2.63 4.98
N ASP A 29 -10.60 -2.72 4.25
CA ASP A 29 -11.97 -2.57 4.77
C ASP A 29 -12.51 -3.82 5.51
N GLY A 30 -11.71 -4.88 5.64
CA GLY A 30 -12.04 -6.09 6.38
C GLY A 30 -11.09 -6.36 7.55
N ARG A 31 -11.44 -7.37 8.36
CA ARG A 31 -10.62 -7.83 9.48
C ARG A 31 -10.51 -9.34 9.50
N MET A 32 -9.30 -9.84 9.67
CA MET A 32 -9.02 -11.28 9.65
C MET A 32 -8.05 -11.66 10.76
N GLN A 33 -8.27 -12.80 11.40
CA GLN A 33 -7.34 -13.33 12.39
C GLN A 33 -6.27 -14.20 11.70
N VAL A 34 -5.03 -14.07 12.15
CA VAL A 34 -3.97 -15.04 11.81
C VAL A 34 -4.19 -16.30 12.65
N VAL A 35 -3.73 -17.45 12.17
CA VAL A 35 -3.73 -18.69 12.94
C VAL A 35 -2.33 -19.31 13.01
N GLY A 36 -2.13 -20.17 14.00
CA GLY A 36 -0.86 -20.86 14.23
C GLY A 36 0.19 -20.00 14.93
N GLU A 37 -0.18 -18.82 15.45
CA GLU A 37 0.73 -17.89 16.12
C GLU A 37 1.43 -18.49 17.34
N SER A 38 0.85 -19.52 17.97
CA SER A 38 1.46 -20.25 19.08
C SER A 38 2.82 -20.86 18.70
N HIS A 39 3.04 -21.19 17.43
CA HIS A 39 4.33 -21.69 16.92
C HIS A 39 5.35 -20.58 16.64
N TYR A 40 4.94 -19.31 16.69
CA TYR A 40 5.74 -18.16 16.26
C TYR A 40 5.86 -17.05 17.32
N GLN A 41 5.59 -17.37 18.60
CA GLN A 41 5.65 -16.40 19.70
C GLN A 41 7.00 -15.65 19.81
N PRO A 42 8.18 -16.29 19.63
CA PRO A 42 9.44 -15.56 19.61
C PRO A 42 9.54 -14.52 18.47
N ALA A 43 9.00 -14.85 17.28
CA ALA A 43 8.97 -13.91 16.16
C ALA A 43 8.00 -12.75 16.42
N LEU A 44 6.86 -13.03 17.03
CA LEU A 44 5.89 -12.00 17.43
C LEU A 44 6.44 -11.08 18.51
N ALA A 45 7.12 -11.62 19.53
CA ALA A 45 7.78 -10.84 20.56
C ALA A 45 8.86 -9.91 19.97
N LEU A 46 9.60 -10.39 18.96
CA LEU A 46 10.58 -9.58 18.22
C LEU A 46 9.92 -8.42 17.48
N VAL A 47 8.82 -8.67 16.76
CA VAL A 47 8.09 -7.61 16.02
C VAL A 47 7.42 -6.62 16.99
N ALA A 48 6.91 -7.12 18.11
CA ALA A 48 6.30 -6.31 19.17
C ALA A 48 7.33 -5.46 19.94
N ASP A 49 8.63 -5.75 19.80
CA ASP A 49 9.72 -5.18 20.60
C ASP A 49 9.49 -5.38 22.11
N GLY A 50 9.02 -6.59 22.47
CA GLY A 50 8.70 -6.96 23.86
C GLY A 50 7.53 -6.22 24.49
N ARG A 51 6.85 -5.32 23.76
CA ARG A 51 5.70 -4.58 24.27
C ARG A 51 4.51 -5.51 24.52
N VAL A 52 3.75 -5.20 25.56
CA VAL A 52 2.57 -5.95 25.98
C VAL A 52 1.36 -5.04 25.87
N THR A 53 0.26 -5.55 25.32
CA THR A 53 -0.99 -4.80 25.20
C THR A 53 -2.14 -5.55 25.85
N GLY A 54 -3.17 -4.79 26.24
CA GLY A 54 -4.49 -5.33 26.53
C GLY A 54 -5.18 -5.89 25.29
N SER A 55 -6.45 -6.25 25.47
CA SER A 55 -7.36 -6.67 24.40
C SER A 55 -7.97 -5.50 23.60
N ASN A 56 -7.59 -4.25 23.91
CA ASN A 56 -8.07 -3.05 23.24
C ASN A 56 -7.35 -2.84 21.89
N LEU A 57 -8.11 -2.75 20.79
CA LEU A 57 -7.54 -2.52 19.46
C LEU A 57 -6.84 -1.19 19.29
N LYS A 58 -7.27 -0.16 20.04
CA LYS A 58 -6.64 1.17 19.98
C LYS A 58 -5.23 1.17 20.55
N GLU A 59 -4.93 0.22 21.43
CA GLU A 59 -3.63 0.01 22.06
C GLU A 59 -2.81 -1.07 21.36
N ALA A 60 -3.38 -1.73 20.34
CA ALA A 60 -2.70 -2.78 19.62
C ALA A 60 -1.48 -2.24 18.85
N ILE A 61 -0.39 -3.00 18.90
CA ILE A 61 0.86 -2.64 18.26
C ILE A 61 0.67 -2.71 16.74
N PRO A 62 0.84 -1.59 16.01
CA PRO A 62 0.76 -1.61 14.55
C PRO A 62 1.96 -2.35 13.97
N ALA A 63 1.72 -3.14 12.93
CA ALA A 63 2.75 -3.79 12.11
C ALA A 63 2.29 -3.81 10.64
N GLU A 64 3.22 -4.07 9.72
CA GLU A 64 2.90 -4.33 8.32
C GLU A 64 3.05 -5.84 8.05
N ALA A 65 2.03 -6.44 7.45
CA ALA A 65 2.01 -7.84 7.08
C ALA A 65 2.25 -8.03 5.58
N LEU A 66 2.94 -9.11 5.22
CA LEU A 66 3.08 -9.62 3.85
C LEU A 66 2.35 -10.96 3.75
N LEU A 67 1.55 -11.13 2.70
CA LEU A 67 0.80 -12.35 2.43
C LEU A 67 1.50 -13.16 1.35
N VAL A 68 2.06 -14.31 1.74
CA VAL A 68 2.93 -15.13 0.88
C VAL A 68 2.26 -16.46 0.58
N PRO A 69 1.73 -16.68 -0.64
CA PRO A 69 1.12 -17.95 -0.99
C PRO A 69 2.19 -19.04 -1.15
N GLU A 70 1.92 -20.24 -0.62
CA GLU A 70 2.83 -21.38 -0.67
C GLU A 70 2.20 -22.56 -1.43
N PRO A 71 2.11 -22.51 -2.77
CA PRO A 71 1.46 -23.57 -3.57
C PRO A 71 2.15 -24.94 -3.46
N HIS A 72 3.39 -24.95 -2.99
CA HIS A 72 4.21 -26.15 -2.77
C HIS A 72 4.34 -26.53 -1.29
N ASN A 73 3.53 -25.95 -0.40
CA ASN A 73 3.53 -26.32 1.01
C ASN A 73 3.07 -27.78 1.17
N PRO A 74 3.82 -28.61 1.92
CA PRO A 74 3.55 -30.05 2.02
C PRO A 74 2.28 -30.39 2.81
N TYR A 75 1.80 -29.48 3.66
CA TYR A 75 0.63 -29.69 4.52
C TYR A 75 -0.65 -29.17 3.90
N ASP A 76 -0.57 -28.05 3.18
CA ASP A 76 -1.71 -27.43 2.52
C ASP A 76 -1.25 -26.65 1.28
N ARG A 77 -1.58 -27.15 0.08
CA ARG A 77 -1.26 -26.47 -1.19
C ARG A 77 -1.96 -25.13 -1.36
N ARG A 78 -2.95 -24.82 -0.52
CA ARG A 78 -3.65 -23.53 -0.48
C ARG A 78 -3.11 -22.59 0.60
N ALA A 79 -2.05 -22.98 1.32
CA ALA A 79 -1.50 -22.19 2.42
C ALA A 79 -1.10 -20.78 1.97
N VAL A 80 -1.43 -19.81 2.82
CA VAL A 80 -0.95 -18.44 2.75
C VAL A 80 -0.24 -18.14 4.06
N ARG A 81 1.08 -17.99 3.96
CA ARG A 81 1.94 -17.62 5.09
C ARG A 81 1.83 -16.13 5.33
N VAL A 82 1.81 -15.74 6.61
CA VAL A 82 1.79 -14.34 7.03
C VAL A 82 3.16 -14.02 7.62
N ASP A 83 3.86 -13.09 6.99
CA ASP A 83 5.10 -12.52 7.50
C ASP A 83 4.83 -11.10 8.03
N LEU A 84 5.41 -10.71 9.16
CA LEU A 84 5.41 -9.31 9.62
C LEU A 84 6.78 -8.68 9.39
N LEU A 85 6.78 -7.38 9.04
CA LEU A 85 8.00 -6.59 8.99
C LEU A 85 8.42 -6.18 10.41
N THR A 86 9.68 -6.45 10.75
CA THR A 86 10.31 -5.90 11.96
C THR A 86 10.65 -4.43 11.76
N SER A 87 10.97 -3.73 12.84
CA SER A 87 11.44 -2.33 12.82
C SER A 87 12.71 -2.12 11.97
N PHE A 88 13.50 -3.17 11.76
CA PHE A 88 14.69 -3.17 10.91
C PHE A 88 14.43 -3.60 9.46
N GLY A 89 13.16 -3.71 9.05
CA GLY A 89 12.75 -4.03 7.68
C GLY A 89 12.88 -5.51 7.28
N ARG A 90 13.11 -6.41 8.25
CA ARG A 90 13.17 -7.86 7.98
C ARG A 90 11.76 -8.47 8.07
N ALA A 91 11.37 -9.27 7.09
CA ALA A 91 10.16 -10.08 7.17
C ALA A 91 10.41 -11.33 8.04
N VAL A 92 9.52 -11.59 9.00
CA VAL A 92 9.53 -12.81 9.83
C VAL A 92 8.15 -13.46 9.82
N THR A 93 8.11 -14.78 9.65
CA THR A 93 6.84 -15.52 9.68
C THR A 93 6.24 -15.53 11.08
N VAL A 94 4.95 -15.21 11.15
CA VAL A 94 4.20 -15.15 12.41
C VAL A 94 2.99 -16.08 12.46
N GLY A 95 2.62 -16.68 11.32
CA GLY A 95 1.50 -17.59 11.23
C GLY A 95 1.02 -17.75 9.80
N TYR A 96 -0.25 -18.14 9.66
CA TYR A 96 -0.90 -18.40 8.38
C TYR A 96 -2.33 -17.86 8.40
N LEU A 97 -2.92 -17.72 7.22
CA LEU A 97 -4.38 -17.60 7.12
C LEU A 97 -5.03 -18.94 7.47
N ALA A 98 -6.21 -18.89 8.09
CA ALA A 98 -7.00 -20.10 8.33
C ALA A 98 -7.33 -20.80 7.00
N ARG A 99 -7.34 -22.13 6.97
CA ARG A 99 -7.60 -22.92 5.73
C ARG A 99 -8.77 -22.42 4.85
N PRO A 100 -9.98 -22.14 5.40
CA PRO A 100 -11.09 -21.66 4.57
C PRO A 100 -10.80 -20.29 3.93
N ASP A 101 -10.07 -19.42 4.64
CA ASP A 101 -9.67 -18.12 4.12
C ASP A 101 -8.51 -18.27 3.14
N ALA A 102 -7.48 -19.03 3.47
CA ALA A 102 -6.37 -19.33 2.58
C ALA A 102 -6.88 -19.83 1.21
N ALA A 103 -7.88 -20.72 1.19
CA ALA A 103 -8.50 -21.20 -0.04
C ALA A 103 -9.18 -20.10 -0.89
N ARG A 104 -9.69 -19.04 -0.26
CA ARG A 104 -10.34 -17.91 -0.94
C ARG A 104 -9.33 -16.84 -1.37
N TYR A 105 -8.31 -16.59 -0.56
CA TYR A 105 -7.32 -15.53 -0.78
C TYR A 105 -6.17 -15.96 -1.69
N GLN A 106 -5.74 -17.23 -1.61
CA GLN A 106 -4.55 -17.70 -2.31
C GLN A 106 -4.60 -17.50 -3.84
N PRO A 107 -5.70 -17.79 -4.56
CA PRO A 107 -5.73 -17.62 -6.02
C PRO A 107 -5.39 -16.18 -6.46
N VAL A 108 -5.93 -15.20 -5.72
CA VAL A 108 -5.69 -13.77 -5.96
C VAL A 108 -4.24 -13.39 -5.62
N LEU A 109 -3.71 -13.87 -4.50
CA LEU A 109 -2.33 -13.61 -4.09
C LEU A 109 -1.31 -14.27 -5.03
N LEU A 110 -1.63 -15.43 -5.60
CA LEU A 110 -0.81 -16.06 -6.64
C LEU A 110 -0.80 -15.22 -7.91
N ALA A 111 -1.94 -14.64 -8.31
CA ALA A 111 -1.98 -13.73 -9.46
C ALA A 111 -1.07 -12.51 -9.27
N LEU A 112 -1.03 -11.93 -8.06
CA LEU A 112 -0.06 -10.88 -7.71
C LEU A 112 1.38 -11.39 -7.78
N GLN A 113 1.66 -12.56 -7.20
CA GLN A 113 3.02 -13.13 -7.23
C GLN A 113 3.51 -13.41 -8.65
N HIS A 114 2.63 -13.84 -9.56
CA HIS A 114 2.95 -14.01 -10.98
C HIS A 114 3.32 -12.70 -11.69
N ARG A 115 2.82 -11.56 -11.20
CA ARG A 115 3.18 -10.20 -11.65
C ARG A 115 4.46 -9.68 -10.97
N GLY A 116 5.10 -10.48 -10.12
CA GLY A 116 6.24 -10.05 -9.32
C GLY A 116 5.85 -9.15 -8.15
N GLU A 117 4.59 -9.16 -7.74
CA GLU A 117 4.05 -8.37 -6.63
C GLU A 117 3.82 -9.23 -5.39
N ILE A 118 3.90 -8.64 -4.20
CA ILE A 118 3.49 -9.26 -2.94
C ILE A 118 2.49 -8.36 -2.26
N GLY A 119 1.32 -8.92 -1.93
CA GLY A 119 0.30 -8.21 -1.19
C GLY A 119 0.76 -7.89 0.24
N SER A 120 0.59 -6.63 0.65
CA SER A 120 0.80 -6.18 2.01
C SER A 120 -0.45 -5.56 2.61
N CYS A 121 -0.59 -5.62 3.93
CA CYS A 121 -1.68 -4.97 4.62
C CYS A 121 -1.30 -4.62 6.06
N PRO A 122 -1.95 -3.62 6.67
CA PRO A 122 -1.76 -3.32 8.08
C PRO A 122 -2.17 -4.50 8.98
N ALA A 123 -1.40 -4.71 10.04
CA ALA A 123 -1.66 -5.69 11.07
C ALA A 123 -1.66 -5.06 12.46
N ARG A 124 -2.35 -5.73 13.39
CA ARG A 124 -2.47 -5.37 14.80
C ARG A 124 -2.05 -6.55 15.64
N ILE A 125 -0.97 -6.38 16.40
CA ILE A 125 -0.48 -7.34 17.37
C ILE A 125 -1.08 -6.99 18.73
N MET A 126 -1.64 -7.98 19.40
CA MET A 126 -2.23 -7.83 20.74
C MET A 126 -1.69 -8.89 21.69
N GLY A 127 -1.77 -8.65 23.00
CA GLY A 127 -1.35 -9.59 24.02
C GLY A 127 0.13 -9.41 24.39
N GLY A 128 0.82 -10.52 24.67
CA GLY A 128 2.18 -10.52 25.20
C GLY A 128 2.27 -10.64 26.72
N GLY A 129 3.49 -10.83 27.22
CA GLY A 129 3.75 -11.08 28.64
C GLY A 129 3.25 -12.46 29.07
N ASP A 130 2.41 -12.50 30.11
CA ASP A 130 1.76 -13.74 30.59
C ASP A 130 0.65 -14.25 29.65
N ARG A 131 0.39 -13.53 28.55
CA ARG A 131 -0.55 -13.92 27.48
C ARG A 131 0.19 -14.14 26.18
N TYR A 132 -0.36 -15.01 25.33
CA TYR A 132 0.12 -15.17 23.97
C TYR A 132 -0.11 -13.91 23.13
N TYR A 133 0.83 -13.61 22.24
CA TYR A 133 0.64 -12.66 21.16
C TYR A 133 -0.33 -13.25 20.12
N GLY A 134 -1.30 -12.43 19.69
CA GLY A 134 -2.19 -12.74 18.57
C GLY A 134 -2.16 -11.63 17.53
N VAL A 135 -2.49 -11.96 16.29
CA VAL A 135 -2.43 -11.01 15.16
C VAL A 135 -3.77 -10.92 14.44
N HIS A 136 -4.17 -9.67 14.15
CA HIS A 136 -5.26 -9.40 13.24
C HIS A 136 -4.79 -8.55 12.06
N LEU A 137 -5.22 -8.92 10.87
CA LEU A 137 -4.98 -8.20 9.62
C LEU A 137 -6.14 -7.27 9.33
N HIS A 138 -5.84 -6.11 8.75
CA HIS A 138 -6.81 -5.22 8.14
C HIS A 138 -6.78 -5.49 6.63
N LEU A 139 -7.64 -6.38 6.18
CA LEU A 139 -7.59 -6.97 4.85
C LEU A 139 -9.00 -7.14 4.30
N ALA A 140 -9.23 -6.56 3.12
CA ALA A 140 -10.49 -6.64 2.42
C ALA A 140 -10.87 -8.07 2.03
N ALA A 141 -12.13 -8.25 1.64
CA ALA A 141 -12.60 -9.51 1.07
C ALA A 141 -11.80 -9.86 -0.21
N PRO A 142 -11.61 -11.15 -0.53
CA PRO A 142 -10.78 -11.60 -1.65
C PRO A 142 -11.14 -10.94 -2.99
N ALA A 143 -12.44 -10.77 -3.26
CA ALA A 143 -12.96 -10.18 -4.49
C ALA A 143 -12.53 -8.72 -4.70
N SER A 144 -12.19 -8.00 -3.62
CA SER A 144 -11.79 -6.60 -3.66
C SER A 144 -10.28 -6.40 -3.74
N LEU A 145 -9.46 -7.46 -3.54
CA LEU A 145 -8.01 -7.32 -3.40
C LEU A 145 -7.28 -6.88 -4.68
N LEU A 146 -7.89 -7.13 -5.84
CA LEU A 146 -7.36 -6.73 -7.14
C LEU A 146 -7.90 -5.36 -7.60
N GLY A 147 -8.72 -4.69 -6.77
CA GLY A 147 -9.54 -3.55 -7.19
C GLY A 147 -10.77 -3.99 -7.99
N PRO A 148 -11.63 -3.07 -8.48
CA PRO A 148 -12.58 -3.41 -9.54
C PRO A 148 -11.78 -4.13 -10.62
N GLU A 149 -12.27 -5.31 -11.00
CA GLU A 149 -11.62 -6.30 -11.87
C GLU A 149 -10.46 -5.67 -12.64
N THR A 150 -9.22 -5.98 -12.22
CA THR A 150 -8.08 -5.74 -13.11
C THR A 150 -8.35 -6.66 -14.29
N ASP A 151 -8.97 -6.08 -15.31
CA ASP A 151 -9.15 -6.68 -16.61
C ASP A 151 -7.82 -7.33 -16.95
N VAL A 152 -7.83 -8.64 -17.17
CA VAL A 152 -6.59 -9.40 -17.38
C VAL A 152 -5.94 -9.00 -18.72
N ASP A 153 -6.71 -8.26 -19.54
CA ASP A 153 -6.36 -7.55 -20.75
C ASP A 153 -6.24 -6.02 -20.58
N ALA A 154 -6.50 -5.44 -19.39
CA ALA A 154 -6.17 -4.04 -19.14
C ALA A 154 -4.66 -3.91 -19.12
N GLU A 155 -4.14 -3.35 -20.21
CA GLU A 155 -2.82 -2.75 -20.25
C GLU A 155 -2.62 -1.96 -18.94
N PRO A 156 -1.46 -2.11 -18.25
CA PRO A 156 -1.22 -1.39 -17.00
C PRO A 156 -1.58 0.08 -17.22
N PRO A 157 -2.34 0.70 -16.29
CA PRO A 157 -2.90 2.02 -16.52
C PRO A 157 -1.74 2.94 -16.89
N ARG A 158 -1.82 3.51 -18.09
CA ARG A 158 -0.71 4.22 -18.69
C ARG A 158 -0.41 5.43 -17.81
N VAL A 159 0.73 5.39 -17.13
CA VAL A 159 1.22 6.51 -16.32
C VAL A 159 2.19 7.32 -17.17
N LEU A 160 2.02 8.63 -17.20
CA LEU A 160 2.93 9.54 -17.86
C LEU A 160 4.34 9.41 -17.25
N PRO A 161 5.41 9.45 -18.08
CA PRO A 161 6.79 9.51 -17.60
C PRO A 161 7.01 10.60 -16.55
N ALA A 162 7.56 10.21 -15.41
CA ALA A 162 7.79 11.10 -14.27
C ALA A 162 9.15 11.79 -14.38
N GLU A 163 9.30 12.76 -15.28
CA GLU A 163 10.61 13.33 -15.62
C GLU A 163 10.89 14.62 -14.85
N ARG A 164 9.92 15.55 -14.79
CA ARG A 164 10.08 16.85 -14.11
C ARG A 164 8.95 17.16 -13.14
N THR A 165 9.29 17.82 -12.04
CA THR A 165 8.31 18.35 -11.10
C THR A 165 7.59 19.56 -11.70
N VAL A 166 6.28 19.56 -11.56
CA VAL A 166 5.38 20.65 -11.94
C VAL A 166 4.50 20.97 -10.73
N VAL A 167 4.46 22.24 -10.40
CA VAL A 167 3.69 22.75 -9.26
C VAL A 167 2.22 22.80 -9.63
N VAL A 168 1.39 22.24 -8.74
CA VAL A 168 -0.07 22.41 -8.79
C VAL A 168 -0.41 23.70 -8.06
N THR A 169 -1.40 24.42 -8.58
CA THR A 169 -1.92 25.64 -7.98
C THR A 169 -3.35 25.46 -7.51
N ARG A 170 -3.80 26.35 -6.63
CA ARG A 170 -5.13 26.35 -6.01
C ARG A 170 -5.34 25.19 -5.02
N GLU A 171 -4.28 24.51 -4.63
CA GLU A 171 -4.28 23.44 -3.64
C GLU A 171 -4.75 23.94 -2.26
N GLU A 172 -4.63 25.24 -1.97
CA GLU A 172 -5.16 25.86 -0.77
C GLU A 172 -6.68 25.75 -0.64
N ALA A 173 -7.40 25.64 -1.77
CA ALA A 173 -8.85 25.44 -1.79
C ALA A 173 -9.27 23.97 -1.62
N HIS A 174 -8.30 23.05 -1.54
CA HIS A 174 -8.52 21.61 -1.57
C HIS A 174 -7.80 20.86 -0.44
N GLN A 175 -7.54 21.52 0.69
CA GLN A 175 -6.87 20.91 1.84
C GLN A 175 -7.64 19.71 2.40
N ASP A 176 -8.96 19.68 2.29
CA ASP A 176 -9.81 18.55 2.67
C ASP A 176 -9.59 17.31 1.79
N VAL A 177 -9.15 17.49 0.55
CA VAL A 177 -8.75 16.40 -0.36
C VAL A 177 -7.35 15.89 -0.04
N LEU A 178 -6.45 16.79 0.38
CA LEU A 178 -5.04 16.46 0.66
C LEU A 178 -4.82 15.89 2.07
N LEU A 179 -5.66 16.25 3.04
CA LEU A 179 -5.56 15.85 4.45
C LEU A 179 -5.34 14.34 4.69
N PRO A 180 -6.04 13.42 4.00
CA PRO A 180 -5.79 11.98 4.13
C PRO A 180 -4.35 11.57 3.80
N TYR A 181 -3.67 12.36 2.94
CA TYR A 181 -2.32 12.14 2.43
C TYR A 181 -1.26 12.97 3.16
N GLN A 182 -1.59 13.51 4.33
CA GLN A 182 -0.64 14.24 5.17
C GLN A 182 0.57 13.37 5.55
N PRO A 183 1.82 13.83 5.29
CA PRO A 183 3.02 13.20 5.83
C PRO A 183 2.95 13.11 7.36
N LYS A 184 3.28 11.94 7.91
CA LYS A 184 3.24 11.70 9.36
C LYS A 184 4.47 12.28 10.08
N VAL A 185 5.55 12.48 9.34
CA VAL A 185 6.79 13.08 9.84
C VAL A 185 6.95 14.46 9.21
N PRO A 186 7.26 15.52 9.99
CA PRO A 186 7.54 16.83 9.43
C PRO A 186 8.73 16.78 8.44
N GLY A 187 8.52 17.31 7.24
CA GLY A 187 9.54 17.32 6.18
C GLY A 187 9.46 16.13 5.21
N ASP A 188 8.68 15.09 5.53
CA ASP A 188 8.48 13.97 4.62
C ASP A 188 7.55 14.33 3.45
N ILE A 189 7.64 13.51 2.41
CA ILE A 189 6.73 13.50 1.27
C ILE A 189 5.93 12.18 1.26
N VAL A 190 4.69 12.24 0.80
CA VAL A 190 3.85 11.07 0.58
C VAL A 190 3.68 10.89 -0.93
N PRO A 191 4.24 9.83 -1.56
CA PRO A 191 4.04 9.59 -2.97
C PRO A 191 2.56 9.26 -3.24
N VAL A 192 2.01 9.84 -4.31
CA VAL A 192 0.62 9.66 -4.72
C VAL A 192 0.51 9.44 -6.23
N ARG A 193 -0.60 8.84 -6.66
CA ARG A 193 -0.99 8.78 -8.07
C ARG A 193 -2.10 9.79 -8.32
N LEU A 194 -1.92 10.60 -9.34
CA LEU A 194 -2.82 11.70 -9.69
C LEU A 194 -3.42 11.43 -11.07
N GLU A 195 -4.62 11.96 -11.26
CA GLU A 195 -5.31 11.97 -12.54
C GLU A 195 -5.37 13.39 -13.10
N LEU A 196 -5.11 13.54 -14.38
CA LEU A 196 -5.21 14.81 -15.10
C LEU A 196 -6.50 14.87 -15.89
N GLY A 197 -7.19 16.00 -15.78
CA GLY A 197 -8.40 16.29 -16.54
C GLY A 197 -8.39 17.71 -17.08
N PHE A 198 -9.56 18.19 -17.47
CA PHE A 198 -9.76 19.59 -17.86
C PHE A 198 -10.85 20.24 -17.02
N CYS A 199 -10.59 21.48 -16.61
CA CYS A 199 -11.59 22.35 -16.03
C CYS A 199 -11.57 23.73 -16.69
N GLU A 200 -12.54 24.56 -16.35
CA GLU A 200 -12.50 25.98 -16.66
C GLU A 200 -11.82 26.75 -15.52
N ILE A 201 -10.97 27.71 -15.87
CA ILE A 201 -10.32 28.61 -14.92
C ILE A 201 -11.39 29.52 -14.31
N SER A 202 -11.54 29.45 -13.00
CA SER A 202 -12.64 30.13 -12.29
C SER A 202 -12.30 31.56 -11.87
N LYS A 203 -11.02 31.93 -11.79
CA LYS A 203 -10.54 33.23 -11.28
C LYS A 203 -9.29 33.73 -12.04
N GLY A 204 -9.07 35.04 -12.02
CA GLY A 204 -7.88 35.71 -12.57
C GLY A 204 -8.02 36.12 -14.04
N THR A 205 -6.91 36.57 -14.64
CA THR A 205 -6.84 37.13 -16.00
C THR A 205 -7.30 36.15 -17.09
N TYR A 206 -7.15 34.85 -16.86
CA TYR A 206 -7.51 33.79 -17.81
C TYR A 206 -8.83 33.10 -17.45
N ARG A 207 -9.73 33.78 -16.72
CA ARG A 207 -11.04 33.22 -16.37
C ARG A 207 -11.81 32.85 -17.64
N GLY A 208 -12.43 31.67 -17.66
CA GLY A 208 -13.14 31.15 -18.84
C GLY A 208 -12.27 30.28 -19.74
N GLU A 209 -10.94 30.40 -19.64
CA GLU A 209 -10.03 29.53 -20.38
C GLU A 209 -9.96 28.14 -19.75
N GLN A 210 -9.57 27.16 -20.56
CA GLN A 210 -9.35 25.79 -20.11
C GLN A 210 -8.06 25.71 -19.28
N ALA A 211 -8.07 24.92 -18.21
CA ALA A 211 -6.91 24.51 -17.43
C ALA A 211 -6.82 22.98 -17.33
N VAL A 212 -5.61 22.44 -17.22
CA VAL A 212 -5.42 21.05 -16.79
C VAL A 212 -5.71 21.00 -15.29
N GLU A 213 -6.77 20.31 -14.90
CA GLU A 213 -7.05 20.04 -13.49
C GLU A 213 -6.28 18.81 -13.01
N VAL A 214 -6.03 18.77 -11.70
CA VAL A 214 -5.35 17.67 -11.02
C VAL A 214 -6.33 17.07 -10.02
N ARG A 215 -6.46 15.74 -10.05
CA ARG A 215 -7.38 15.00 -9.19
C ARG A 215 -6.62 13.94 -8.41
N LEU A 216 -7.01 13.77 -7.15
CA LEU A 216 -6.55 12.74 -6.24
C LEU A 216 -7.78 11.96 -5.79
N ASP A 217 -7.77 10.64 -6.00
CA ASP A 217 -8.94 9.76 -5.81
C ASP A 217 -10.21 10.29 -6.49
N GLY A 218 -10.08 10.80 -7.73
CA GLY A 218 -11.19 11.35 -8.49
C GLY A 218 -11.72 12.69 -7.96
N ARG A 219 -11.15 13.27 -6.90
CA ARG A 219 -11.51 14.59 -6.35
C ARG A 219 -10.48 15.63 -6.77
N ARG A 220 -10.93 16.79 -7.24
CA ARG A 220 -10.03 17.88 -7.65
C ARG A 220 -9.19 18.37 -6.46
N CYS A 221 -7.88 18.40 -6.63
CA CYS A 221 -6.92 18.89 -5.64
C CYS A 221 -6.11 20.11 -6.13
N GLY A 222 -6.40 20.61 -7.33
CA GLY A 222 -5.85 21.84 -7.87
C GLY A 222 -5.86 21.85 -9.40
N GLU A 223 -5.04 22.72 -9.98
CA GLU A 223 -4.87 22.85 -11.43
C GLU A 223 -3.48 23.35 -11.79
N LEU A 224 -3.06 23.09 -13.03
CA LEU A 224 -1.85 23.71 -13.59
C LEU A 224 -2.10 25.18 -13.90
N THR A 225 -1.05 26.00 -13.84
CA THR A 225 -1.11 27.39 -14.31
C THR A 225 -1.52 27.44 -15.80
N TYR A 226 -2.05 28.57 -16.26
CA TYR A 226 -2.43 28.73 -17.67
C TYR A 226 -1.27 28.43 -18.64
N ALA A 227 -0.06 28.91 -18.34
CA ALA A 227 1.13 28.62 -19.14
C ALA A 227 1.48 27.12 -19.18
N MET A 228 1.40 26.43 -18.03
CA MET A 228 1.67 25.00 -17.95
C MET A 228 0.55 24.16 -18.58
N THR A 229 -0.70 24.62 -18.50
CA THR A 229 -1.81 24.06 -19.27
C THR A 229 -1.50 24.10 -20.76
N GLY A 230 -1.08 25.25 -21.30
CA GLY A 230 -0.71 25.35 -22.73
C GLY A 230 0.36 24.35 -23.14
N ARG A 231 1.32 24.07 -22.24
CA ARG A 231 2.41 23.11 -22.46
C ARG A 231 1.94 21.65 -22.49
N TYR A 232 1.00 21.26 -21.63
CA TYR A 232 0.58 19.85 -21.48
C TYR A 232 -0.79 19.51 -22.06
N ALA A 233 -1.63 20.49 -22.40
CA ALA A 233 -3.02 20.25 -22.82
C ALA A 233 -3.12 19.30 -24.02
N ARG A 234 -2.20 19.40 -24.98
CA ARG A 234 -2.18 18.48 -26.13
C ARG A 234 -1.92 17.03 -25.69
N TRP A 235 -0.95 16.82 -24.81
CA TRP A 235 -0.60 15.50 -24.27
C TRP A 235 -1.75 14.91 -23.46
N VAL A 236 -2.34 15.70 -22.55
CA VAL A 236 -3.48 15.26 -21.74
C VAL A 236 -4.67 14.92 -22.64
N LYS A 237 -4.99 15.71 -23.66
CA LYS A 237 -6.05 15.38 -24.63
C LYS A 237 -5.79 14.08 -25.37
N GLN A 238 -4.55 13.88 -25.84
CA GLN A 238 -4.19 12.68 -26.58
C GLN A 238 -4.29 11.42 -25.72
N TRP A 239 -3.76 11.47 -24.50
CA TRP A 239 -3.81 10.32 -23.58
C TRP A 239 -5.22 10.05 -23.08
N ALA A 240 -6.03 11.10 -22.88
CA ALA A 240 -7.41 10.98 -22.45
C ALA A 240 -8.30 10.22 -23.45
N MET A 241 -7.89 10.11 -24.73
CA MET A 241 -8.60 9.33 -25.73
C MET A 241 -8.55 7.82 -25.44
N ASP A 242 -7.47 7.35 -24.81
CA ASP A 242 -7.22 5.94 -24.54
C ASP A 242 -7.56 5.55 -23.08
N GLY A 243 -8.02 6.50 -22.26
CA GLY A 243 -8.40 6.28 -20.86
C GLY A 243 -7.94 7.40 -19.92
N PRO A 244 -8.05 7.19 -18.59
CA PRO A 244 -7.61 8.17 -17.60
C PRO A 244 -6.12 8.52 -17.75
N VAL A 245 -5.80 9.81 -17.66
CA VAL A 245 -4.41 10.29 -17.75
C VAL A 245 -3.79 10.30 -16.37
N LEU A 246 -2.97 9.29 -16.07
CA LEU A 246 -2.35 9.15 -14.75
C LEU A 246 -0.92 9.71 -14.73
N CYS A 247 -0.53 10.32 -13.63
CA CYS A 247 0.86 10.69 -13.36
C CYS A 247 1.25 10.42 -11.91
N GLU A 248 2.55 10.37 -11.65
CA GLU A 248 3.08 10.30 -10.28
C GLU A 248 3.17 11.70 -9.68
N GLY A 249 3.12 11.79 -8.36
CA GLY A 249 3.33 13.02 -7.63
C GLY A 249 3.61 12.76 -6.16
N TYR A 250 3.64 13.82 -5.38
CA TYR A 250 3.73 13.72 -3.93
C TYR A 250 2.96 14.84 -3.24
N VAL A 251 2.49 14.51 -2.04
CA VAL A 251 1.94 15.46 -1.09
C VAL A 251 3.02 15.76 -0.04
N ARG A 252 3.23 17.03 0.27
CA ARG A 252 4.15 17.47 1.33
C ARG A 252 3.50 18.55 2.18
N HIS A 253 3.96 18.72 3.42
CA HIS A 253 3.50 19.82 4.26
C HIS A 253 4.52 20.98 4.21
N GLU A 254 4.08 22.18 3.85
CA GLU A 254 4.93 23.37 3.72
C GLU A 254 4.54 24.47 4.71
N GLY A 255 5.04 24.36 5.94
CA GLY A 255 4.90 25.41 6.96
C GLY A 255 3.48 25.99 7.05
N GLN A 256 3.37 27.31 6.85
CA GLN A 256 2.10 28.05 6.91
C GLN A 256 1.23 27.89 5.65
N ARG A 257 1.77 27.33 4.56
CA ARG A 257 1.05 27.10 3.30
C ARG A 257 0.23 25.79 3.31
N GLY A 258 0.33 25.01 4.39
CA GLY A 258 -0.41 23.76 4.55
C GLY A 258 0.10 22.65 3.65
N LEU A 259 -0.79 21.76 3.24
CA LEU A 259 -0.47 20.65 2.35
C LEU A 259 -0.33 21.16 0.91
N GLN A 260 0.75 20.74 0.27
CA GLN A 260 1.10 21.05 -1.10
C GLN A 260 1.10 19.75 -1.90
N VAL A 261 0.64 19.81 -3.14
CA VAL A 261 0.70 18.70 -4.08
C VAL A 261 1.54 19.11 -5.27
N GLU A 262 2.50 18.27 -5.62
CA GLU A 262 3.35 18.44 -6.79
C GLU A 262 3.29 17.17 -7.63
N LEU A 263 3.32 17.33 -8.94
CA LEU A 263 3.19 16.23 -9.88
C LEU A 263 4.44 16.12 -10.76
N ARG A 264 4.72 14.90 -11.22
CA ARG A 264 5.83 14.60 -12.11
C ARG A 264 5.29 14.34 -13.51
N LEU A 265 5.70 15.17 -14.46
CA LEU A 265 5.27 15.08 -15.85
C LEU A 265 6.46 14.88 -16.79
N PRO A 266 6.18 14.47 -18.04
CA PRO A 266 7.20 14.32 -19.07
C PRO A 266 7.83 15.67 -19.42
N GLU A 267 9.07 15.64 -19.85
CA GLU A 267 9.72 16.78 -20.46
C GLU A 267 9.21 16.94 -21.89
N VAL A 268 8.19 17.78 -22.05
CA VAL A 268 7.67 18.11 -23.38
C VAL A 268 8.49 19.25 -23.98
N SER A 269 9.18 18.97 -25.08
CA SER A 269 9.94 19.91 -25.90
C SER A 269 9.03 20.81 -26.74
#